data_AF-A0A924FDX8-F1
#
_entry.id   AF-A0A924FDX8-F1
#
_cell.length_a   1.000
_cell.length_b   1.000
_cell.length_c   1.000
_cell.angle_alpha   90.00
_cell.angle_beta   90.00
_cell.angle_gamma   90.00
#
_symmetry.space_group_name_H-M   'P 1'
#
loop_
_entity.id
_entity.type
_entity.pdbx_description
1 polymer ?
#
loop_
_entity_poly.entity_id
_entity_poly.type
_entity_poly.pdbx_seq_one_letter_code
_entity_poly.pdbx_strand_id
1 'polypeptide(L)' 'MKIPRNLTGLDLIKLLKSLGYEVVRQTGSHIRIQTTQNGQHHETIPRHDPIKVGTLNNILKNIAEHFDLTKEELANKLF' A
#
# COMPACT_ATOMS: atom_id res chain seq x y z
N MET A 1 -7.61 -15.11 0.80
CA MET A 1 -8.23 -14.08 -0.08
C MET A 1 -7.50 -13.97 -1.44
N LYS A 2 -8.14 -13.47 -2.51
CA LYS A 2 -7.49 -13.22 -3.82
C LYS A 2 -7.07 -11.74 -3.95
N ILE A 3 -5.78 -11.46 -3.81
CA ILE A 3 -5.21 -10.14 -4.13
C ILE A 3 -5.14 -10.00 -5.66
N PRO A 4 -5.56 -8.87 -6.26
CA PRO A 4 -5.45 -8.65 -7.71
C PRO A 4 -3.99 -8.71 -8.17
N ARG A 5 -3.69 -9.57 -9.15
CA ARG A 5 -2.32 -9.77 -9.67
C ARG A 5 -1.90 -8.69 -10.69
N ASN A 6 -2.85 -7.91 -11.17
CA ASN A 6 -2.66 -6.83 -12.13
C ASN A 6 -2.77 -5.44 -11.48
N LEU A 7 -2.57 -5.33 -10.17
CA LEU A 7 -2.67 -4.06 -9.45
C LEU A 7 -1.47 -3.16 -9.77
N THR A 8 -1.73 -1.95 -10.23
CA THR A 8 -0.68 -0.94 -10.46
C THR A 8 -0.30 -0.22 -9.17
N GLY A 9 0.88 0.40 -9.15
CA GLY A 9 1.30 1.24 -8.02
C GLY A 9 0.34 2.40 -7.73
N LEU A 10 -0.21 3.01 -8.78
CA LEU A 10 -1.15 4.12 -8.64
C LEU A 10 -2.50 3.65 -8.11
N ASP A 11 -2.96 2.47 -8.52
CA ASP A 11 -4.22 1.93 -8.01
C ASP A 11 -4.10 1.54 -6.54
N LEU A 12 -2.98 0.93 -6.14
CA LEU A 12 -2.70 0.67 -4.73
C LEU A 12 -2.71 1.95 -3.89
N ILE A 13 -2.05 3.02 -4.35
CA ILE A 13 -2.05 4.32 -3.65
C ILE A 13 -3.48 4.87 -3.50
N LYS A 14 -4.32 4.77 -4.53
CA LYS A 14 -5.73 5.21 -4.44
C LYS A 14 -6.50 4.44 -3.37
N LEU A 15 -6.35 3.12 -3.30
CA LEU A 15 -7.01 2.29 -2.30
C LEU A 15 -6.56 2.64 -0.87
N LEU A 16 -5.26 2.87 -0.70
CA LEU A 16 -4.66 3.21 0.60
C LEU A 16 -5.07 4.58 1.14
N LYS A 17 -5.68 5.46 0.32
CA LYS A 17 -6.28 6.71 0.82
C LYS A 17 -7.37 6.46 1.87
N SER A 18 -8.06 5.32 1.82
CA SER A 18 -9.05 4.94 2.84
C SER A 18 -8.45 4.74 4.24
N LEU A 19 -7.13 4.51 4.32
CA LEU A 19 -6.35 4.39 5.55
C LEU A 19 -5.54 5.67 5.85
N GLY A 20 -5.95 6.79 5.26
CA GLY A 20 -5.33 8.10 5.46
C GLY A 20 -3.94 8.24 4.84
N TYR A 21 -3.53 7.37 3.92
CA TYR A 21 -2.27 7.55 3.22
C TYR A 21 -2.36 8.68 2.18
N GLU A 22 -1.36 9.55 2.22
CA GLU A 22 -1.19 10.66 1.29
C GLU A 22 0.18 10.60 0.61
N VAL A 23 0.27 11.10 -0.62
CA VAL A 23 1.54 11.16 -1.36
C VAL A 23 2.36 12.32 -0.85
N VAL A 24 3.60 12.04 -0.42
CA VAL A 24 4.54 13.05 0.06
C VAL A 24 5.46 13.53 -1.05
N ARG A 25 6.04 12.61 -1.81
CA ARG A 25 6.96 12.90 -2.92
C ARG A 25 7.11 11.72 -3.86
N GLN A 26 7.61 11.99 -5.06
CA GLN A 26 8.05 10.97 -6.02
C GLN A 26 9.53 11.21 -6.37
N THR A 27 10.31 10.14 -6.46
CA THR A 27 11.68 10.18 -6.96
C THR A 27 11.87 9.04 -7.94
N GLY A 28 12.06 9.39 -9.22
CA GLY A 28 12.03 8.41 -10.31
C GLY A 28 10.71 7.63 -10.32
N SER A 29 10.80 6.30 -10.33
CA SER A 29 9.64 5.41 -10.28
C SER A 29 9.12 5.12 -8.87
N HIS A 30 9.68 5.68 -7.80
CA HIS A 30 9.26 5.39 -6.43
C HIS A 30 8.45 6.54 -5.85
N ILE A 31 7.28 6.24 -5.28
CA ILE A 31 6.38 7.21 -4.65
C ILE A 31 6.38 6.95 -3.14
N ARG A 32 6.69 7.98 -2.35
CA ARG A 32 6.61 7.93 -0.89
C ARG A 32 5.21 8.36 -0.46
N ILE A 33 4.55 7.52 0.32
CA ILE A 33 3.28 7.84 0.99
C ILE A 33 3.47 7.87 2.50
N GLN A 34 2.62 8.62 3.19
CA GLN A 34 2.59 8.68 4.65
C GLN A 34 1.16 8.67 5.19
N THR A 35 0.97 8.16 6.39
CA THR A 35 -0.26 8.33 7.18
C THR A 35 0.11 8.70 8.61
N THR A 36 -0.79 9.38 9.30
CA THR A 36 -0.71 9.60 10.75
C THR A 36 -1.78 8.81 11.50
N GLN A 37 -2.60 8.02 10.80
CA GLN A 37 -3.56 7.11 11.42
C GLN A 37 -2.83 5.93 12.06
N ASN A 38 -3.21 5.56 13.28
CA ASN A 38 -2.50 4.59 14.12
C ASN A 38 -1.03 4.95 14.37
N GLY A 39 -0.68 6.24 14.35
CA GLY A 39 0.70 6.73 14.46
C GLY A 39 1.32 7.10 13.11
N GLN A 40 2.54 7.62 13.13
CA GLN A 40 3.24 8.00 11.90
C GLN A 40 3.80 6.77 11.20
N HIS A 41 3.40 6.58 9.93
CA HIS A 41 3.94 5.53 9.10
C HIS A 41 4.20 6.01 7.68
N HIS A 42 5.24 5.47 7.08
CA HIS A 42 5.65 5.81 5.74
C HIS A 42 5.96 4.55 4.93
N GLU A 43 5.43 4.48 3.72
CA GLU A 43 5.63 3.35 2.82
C GLU A 43 6.09 3.86 1.44
N THR A 44 6.86 3.04 0.73
CA THR A 44 7.35 3.40 -0.61
C THR A 44 6.73 2.48 -1.65
N ILE A 45 5.92 3.04 -2.55
CA ILE A 45 5.22 2.31 -3.58
C ILE A 45 5.93 2.52 -4.93
N PRO A 46 6.39 1.45 -5.61
CA PRO A 46 6.88 1.57 -6.97
C PRO A 46 5.72 1.86 -7.93
N ARG A 47 5.88 2.85 -8.80
CA ARG A 47 4.97 3.24 -9.87
C ARG A 47 5.11 2.28 -11.06
N HIS A 48 4.93 0.99 -10.81
CA HIS A 48 4.97 -0.07 -11.82
C HIS A 48 3.55 -0.54 -12.18
N ASP A 49 3.40 -1.07 -13.38
CA ASP A 49 2.16 -1.65 -13.91
C ASP A 49 2.49 -3.03 -14.54
N PRO A 50 2.15 -4.15 -13.86
CA PRO A 50 1.68 -4.24 -12.48
C PRO A 50 2.82 -4.21 -11.45
N ILE A 51 2.48 -4.04 -10.18
CA ILE A 51 3.42 -4.31 -9.08
C ILE A 51 3.70 -5.82 -9.04
N LYS A 52 4.97 -6.22 -8.95
CA LYS A 52 5.36 -7.62 -8.76
C LYS A 52 4.70 -8.17 -7.48
N VAL A 53 4.14 -9.38 -7.56
CA VAL A 53 3.39 -10.01 -6.45
C VAL A 53 4.19 -10.07 -5.14
N GLY A 54 5.50 -10.33 -5.20
CA GLY A 54 6.36 -10.32 -4.01
C GLY A 54 6.43 -8.93 -3.35
N THR A 55 6.61 -7.88 -4.16
CA THR A 55 6.63 -6.50 -3.70
C THR A 55 5.29 -6.07 -3.11
N LEU A 56 4.19 -6.42 -3.79
CA LEU A 56 2.83 -6.15 -3.29
C LEU A 56 2.58 -6.83 -1.94
N ASN A 57 2.99 -8.09 -1.79
CA ASN A 57 2.84 -8.80 -0.51
C ASN A 57 3.62 -8.14 0.63
N ASN A 58 4.85 -7.68 0.37
CA ASN A 58 5.65 -7.01 1.39
C ASN A 58 5.02 -5.66 1.80
N ILE A 59 4.57 -4.86 0.83
CA ILE A 59 3.88 -3.60 1.11
C ILE A 59 2.62 -3.84 1.96
N LEU A 60 1.77 -4.79 1.56
CA LEU A 60 0.55 -5.10 2.32
C LEU A 60 0.87 -5.65 3.71
N LYS A 61 1.96 -6.40 3.86
CA LYS A 61 2.40 -6.89 5.18
C LYS A 61 2.79 -5.73 6.09
N ASN A 62 3.66 -4.82 5.64
CA ASN A 62 4.08 -3.66 6.43
C ASN A 62 2.89 -2.80 6.86
N ILE A 63 1.96 -2.55 5.94
CA ILE A 63 0.76 -1.76 6.22
C ILE A 63 -0.14 -2.49 7.21
N ALA A 64 -0.32 -3.80 7.07
CA ALA A 64 -1.13 -4.57 8.01
C ALA A 64 -0.53 -4.54 9.42
N GLU A 65 0.79 -4.74 9.53
CA GLU A 65 1.53 -4.63 10.80
C GLU A 65 1.36 -3.25 11.44
N HIS A 66 1.45 -2.16 10.66
CA HIS A 66 1.24 -0.80 11.17
C HIS A 66 -0.17 -0.56 11.72
N PHE A 67 -1.19 -1.19 11.13
CA PHE A 67 -2.58 -1.01 11.58
C PHE A 67 -3.04 -2.08 12.58
N ASP A 68 -2.14 -2.91 13.08
CA ASP A 68 -2.46 -4.05 13.96
C ASP A 68 -3.51 -4.99 13.33
N LEU A 69 -3.46 -5.15 12.00
CA LEU A 69 -4.34 -6.01 11.22
C LEU A 69 -3.60 -7.24 10.71
N THR A 70 -4.33 -8.31 10.46
CA THR A 70 -3.87 -9.36 9.57
C THR A 70 -3.89 -8.87 8.12
N LYS A 71 -3.05 -9.48 7.28
CA LYS A 71 -3.05 -9.18 5.84
C LYS A 71 -4.41 -9.48 5.18
N GLU A 72 -5.17 -10.43 5.72
CA GLU A 72 -6.51 -10.76 5.21
C GLU A 72 -7.54 -9.69 5.57
N GLU A 73 -7.53 -9.19 6.80
CA GLU A 73 -8.40 -8.07 7.21
C GLU A 73 -8.08 -6.79 6.43
N LEU A 74 -6.79 -6.50 6.23
CA LEU A 74 -6.38 -5.37 5.39
C LEU A 74 -6.90 -5.53 3.96
N ALA A 75 -6.73 -6.71 3.37
CA ALA A 75 -7.16 -6.94 2.00
C ALA A 75 -8.69 -6.83 1.86
N ASN A 76 -9.48 -7.34 2.82
CA ASN A 76 -10.95 -7.19 2.85
C ASN A 76 -11.42 -5.71 2.98
N LYS A 77 -10.59 -4.83 3.55
CA LYS A 77 -10.87 -3.39 3.61
C LYS A 77 -10.56 -2.67 2.30
N LEU A 78 -9.59 -3.17 1.52
CA LEU A 78 -9.06 -2.48 0.34
C LEU A 78 -9.68 -2.96 -0.98
N PHE A 79 -10.17 -4.21 -1.05
CA PHE A 79 -10.68 -4.84 -2.28
C PHE A 79 -12.06 -5.45 -2.05
#